data_AF-A0A0G1PMF2-F1
#
_entry.id   AF-A0A0G1PMF2-F1
#
_cell.length_a   1.000
_cell.length_b   1.000
_cell.length_c   1.000
_cell.angle_alpha   90.00
_cell.angle_beta   90.00
_cell.angle_gamma   90.00
#
_symmetry.space_group_name_H-M   'P 1'
#
loop_
_entity.id
_entity.type
_entity.pdbx_description
1 polymer ?
#
loop_
_entity_poly.entity_id
_entity_poly.type
_entity_poly.pdbx_seq_one_letter_code
_entity_poly.pdbx_strand_id
1 'polypeptide(L)'
;MTEMLKTKSAELSEIAIEGLRLVQKEVEKIVSEDIKEFTYQALAEVDENYWTAPASSSGKFHPPEDNGEGGLVRHVIKGVAVIEQFARRARFSQRELDEAISAFLLHDTCKNGVVWTTPKTDYTHGLIASEWLEKFHLEPTAKVAIQNAVRYHMAPWCYAVSPFEDRPYTKEEMNKNLEEMSRAMFPTRIEEAVREADYWSSRSSMSFFPGTAVDIRHDLPEEAKK
;
A
#
# COMPACT_ATOMS: atom_id res chain seq x y z
N MET A 1 -5.14 11.90 18.46
CA MET A 1 -3.86 12.03 17.73
C MET A 1 -2.98 13.15 18.25
N THR A 2 -3.41 14.41 18.25
CA THR A 2 -2.54 15.57 18.56
C THR A 2 -1.85 15.52 19.93
N GLU A 3 -2.48 14.91 20.94
CA GLU A 3 -1.86 14.71 22.27
C GLU A 3 -0.94 13.47 22.34
N MET A 4 -1.27 12.36 21.68
CA MET A 4 -0.37 11.20 21.55
C MET A 4 0.83 11.48 20.64
N LEU A 5 0.66 12.38 19.66
CA LEU A 5 1.71 12.88 18.77
C LEU A 5 2.66 13.81 19.52
N LYS A 6 2.18 14.62 20.46
CA LYS A 6 3.03 15.52 21.27
C LYS A 6 4.06 14.77 22.10
N THR A 7 3.70 13.63 22.70
CA THR A 7 4.61 12.82 23.53
C THR A 7 5.60 11.98 22.72
N LYS A 8 5.30 11.60 21.47
CA LYS A 8 6.26 10.96 20.55
C LYS A 8 7.07 11.95 19.69
N SER A 9 6.65 13.21 19.57
CA SER A 9 7.28 14.20 18.65
C SER A 9 8.71 14.60 19.01
N ALA A 10 9.21 14.25 20.19
CA ALA A 10 10.59 14.57 20.59
C ALA A 10 11.65 13.69 19.89
N GLU A 11 11.27 12.59 19.24
CA GLU A 11 12.20 11.59 18.68
C GLU A 11 11.96 11.25 17.19
N LEU A 12 10.93 11.82 16.54
CA LEU A 12 10.61 11.54 15.13
C LEU A 12 11.40 12.46 14.19
N SER A 13 11.92 11.90 13.10
CA SER A 13 12.60 12.68 12.06
C SER A 13 11.64 13.64 11.34
N GLU A 14 12.16 14.72 10.75
CA GLU A 14 11.35 15.67 9.96
C GLU A 14 10.59 14.97 8.82
N ILE A 15 11.19 13.94 8.23
CA ILE A 15 10.59 13.14 7.16
C ILE A 15 9.41 12.32 7.70
N ALA A 16 9.54 11.72 8.88
CA ALA A 16 8.45 10.99 9.50
C ALA A 16 7.26 11.90 9.83
N ILE A 17 7.54 13.13 10.32
CA ILE A 17 6.52 14.14 10.61
C ILE A 17 5.79 14.56 9.31
N GLU A 18 6.53 14.82 8.24
CA GLU A 18 5.92 15.15 6.95
C GLU A 18 5.12 13.98 6.38
N GLY A 19 5.65 12.76 6.48
CA GLY A 19 4.95 11.55 6.04
C GLY A 19 3.62 11.36 6.76
N LEU A 20 3.60 11.56 8.08
CA LEU A 20 2.38 11.53 8.89
C LEU A 20 1.38 12.59 8.44
N ARG A 21 1.84 13.82 8.20
CA ARG A 21 0.98 14.91 7.72
C ARG A 21 0.37 14.61 6.35
N LEU A 22 1.13 13.99 5.45
CA LEU A 22 0.65 13.62 4.13
C LEU A 22 -0.38 12.50 4.21
N VAL A 23 -0.09 11.40 4.92
CA VAL A 23 -1.03 10.29 5.10
C VAL A 23 -2.30 10.76 5.82
N GLN A 24 -2.19 11.65 6.81
CA GLN A 24 -3.34 12.22 7.49
C GLN A 24 -4.32 12.88 6.50
N LYS A 25 -3.83 13.65 5.52
CA LYS A 25 -4.69 14.26 4.51
C LYS A 25 -5.46 13.23 3.69
N GLU A 26 -4.84 12.08 3.42
CA GLU A 26 -5.48 10.98 2.69
C GLU A 26 -6.52 10.27 3.56
N VAL A 27 -6.26 10.06 4.86
CA VAL A 27 -7.25 9.52 5.82
C VAL A 27 -8.47 10.44 5.93
N GLU A 28 -8.28 11.76 5.93
CA GLU A 28 -9.37 12.74 6.01
C GLU A 28 -10.30 12.74 4.77
N LYS A 29 -9.95 12.03 3.69
CA LYS A 29 -10.85 11.79 2.56
C LYS A 29 -11.92 10.73 2.86
N ILE A 30 -11.68 9.87 3.85
CA ILE A 30 -12.63 8.83 4.28
C ILE A 30 -13.80 9.51 4.98
N VAL A 31 -15.02 9.29 4.49
CA VAL A 31 -16.23 9.93 5.07
C VAL A 31 -16.85 9.08 6.18
N SER A 32 -16.79 7.76 6.05
CA SER A 32 -17.26 6.80 7.04
C SER A 32 -16.43 6.89 8.33
N GLU A 33 -17.03 7.40 9.40
CA GLU A 33 -16.32 7.65 10.67
C GLU A 33 -15.75 6.38 11.31
N ASP A 34 -16.45 5.24 11.20
CA ASP A 34 -15.97 3.95 11.70
C ASP A 34 -14.76 3.43 10.93
N ILE A 35 -14.76 3.58 9.60
CA ILE A 35 -13.60 3.23 8.76
C ILE A 35 -12.45 4.18 9.05
N LYS A 36 -12.70 5.49 9.13
CA LYS A 36 -11.69 6.51 9.44
C LYS A 36 -10.99 6.21 10.77
N GLU A 37 -11.77 5.93 11.81
CA GLU A 37 -11.24 5.57 13.13
C GLU A 37 -10.43 4.27 13.06
N PHE A 38 -10.93 3.23 12.36
CA PHE A 38 -10.19 2.00 12.13
C PHE A 38 -8.84 2.25 11.44
N THR A 39 -8.81 3.06 10.38
CA THR A 39 -7.58 3.42 9.66
C THR A 39 -6.60 4.16 10.57
N TYR A 40 -7.10 5.10 11.39
CA TYR A 40 -6.27 5.84 12.32
C TYR A 40 -5.68 4.98 13.44
N GLN A 41 -6.46 4.07 14.01
CA GLN A 41 -5.98 3.13 15.02
C GLN A 41 -4.87 2.24 14.46
N ALA A 42 -5.05 1.73 13.24
CA ALA A 42 -4.03 0.95 12.56
C ALA A 42 -2.75 1.77 12.31
N LEU A 43 -2.85 2.95 11.70
CA LEU A 43 -1.71 3.81 11.42
C LEU A 43 -0.95 4.28 12.68
N ALA A 44 -1.61 4.36 13.83
CA ALA A 44 -0.97 4.72 15.10
C ALA A 44 -0.03 3.63 15.65
N GLU A 45 -0.20 2.38 15.21
CA GLU A 45 0.54 1.20 15.69
C GLU A 45 1.50 0.60 14.65
N VAL A 46 1.70 1.26 13.50
CA VAL A 46 2.69 0.81 12.52
C VAL A 46 4.10 0.95 13.06
N ASP A 47 5.01 0.14 12.53
CA ASP A 47 6.44 0.26 12.78
C ASP A 47 6.94 1.65 12.35
N GLU A 48 7.84 2.26 13.10
CA GLU A 48 8.35 3.61 12.82
C GLU A 48 9.05 3.69 11.45
N ASN A 49 9.63 2.59 10.98
CA ASN A 49 10.28 2.51 9.68
C ASN A 49 9.29 2.70 8.52
N TYR A 50 7.98 2.47 8.71
CA TYR A 50 6.97 2.73 7.69
C TYR A 50 7.07 4.16 7.12
N TRP A 51 7.34 5.14 7.99
CA TRP A 51 7.35 6.56 7.63
C TRP A 51 8.59 6.99 6.85
N THR A 52 9.70 6.25 6.96
CA THR A 52 10.99 6.60 6.36
C THR A 52 11.48 5.60 5.33
N ALA A 53 10.85 4.42 5.22
CA ALA A 53 11.27 3.38 4.31
C ALA A 53 11.12 3.74 2.83
N PRO A 54 11.97 3.18 1.95
CA PRO A 54 11.76 3.23 0.51
C PRO A 54 10.56 2.35 0.12
N ALA A 55 9.88 2.69 -0.98
CA ALA A 55 8.78 1.90 -1.51
C ALA A 55 9.26 0.56 -2.07
N SER A 56 10.48 0.49 -2.60
CA SER A 56 11.10 -0.78 -3.03
C SER A 56 12.43 -1.05 -2.35
N SER A 57 12.56 -2.25 -1.79
CA SER A 57 13.83 -2.76 -1.25
C SER A 57 14.85 -3.09 -2.34
N SER A 58 14.39 -3.28 -3.60
CA SER A 58 15.25 -3.61 -4.74
C SER A 58 15.53 -2.44 -5.69
N GLY A 59 14.73 -1.38 -5.62
CA GLY A 59 14.81 -0.21 -6.51
C GLY A 59 14.38 -0.46 -7.97
N LYS A 60 13.95 -1.68 -8.34
CA LYS A 60 13.84 -2.09 -9.75
C LYS A 60 12.61 -1.56 -10.49
N PHE A 61 11.47 -1.46 -9.81
CA PHE A 61 10.19 -1.24 -10.48
C PHE A 61 9.63 0.16 -10.25
N HIS A 62 9.88 0.71 -9.06
CA HIS A 62 9.29 1.97 -8.61
C HIS A 62 9.97 3.19 -9.25
N PRO A 63 9.24 4.32 -9.37
CA PRO A 63 9.80 5.59 -9.75
C PRO A 63 11.03 5.97 -8.90
N PRO A 64 12.05 6.65 -9.46
CA PRO A 64 13.26 7.02 -8.73
C PRO A 64 12.99 7.75 -7.41
N GLU A 65 11.96 8.59 -7.38
CA GLU A 65 11.55 9.32 -6.19
C GLU A 65 11.01 8.43 -5.06
N ASP A 66 10.50 7.24 -5.36
CA ASP A 66 9.91 6.33 -4.35
C ASP A 66 10.95 5.35 -3.80
N ASN A 67 12.17 5.33 -4.35
CA ASN A 67 13.25 4.43 -3.91
C ASN A 67 14.11 5.01 -2.77
N GLY A 68 13.90 6.28 -2.40
CA GLY A 68 14.60 6.96 -1.31
C GLY A 68 13.80 7.01 0.00
N GLU A 69 14.32 7.74 0.99
CA GLU A 69 13.70 7.91 2.30
C GLU A 69 12.28 8.52 2.19
N GLY A 70 11.32 7.95 2.92
CA GLY A 70 9.89 8.28 2.85
C GLY A 70 9.22 7.85 1.55
N GLY A 71 9.87 6.98 0.76
CA GLY A 71 9.36 6.49 -0.52
C GLY A 71 8.06 5.72 -0.40
N LEU A 72 7.91 4.92 0.67
CA LEU A 72 6.68 4.16 0.92
C LEU A 72 5.48 5.09 1.10
N VAL A 73 5.64 6.19 1.84
CA VAL A 73 4.56 7.18 2.01
C VAL A 73 4.17 7.81 0.67
N ARG A 74 5.14 8.09 -0.21
CA ARG A 74 4.86 8.62 -1.56
C ARG A 74 4.11 7.63 -2.43
N HIS A 75 4.48 6.36 -2.40
CA HIS A 75 3.75 5.26 -3.06
C HIS A 75 2.29 5.23 -2.61
N VAL A 76 2.06 5.26 -1.30
CA VAL A 76 0.71 5.22 -0.72
C VAL A 76 -0.14 6.41 -1.18
N ILE A 77 0.40 7.63 -1.17
CA ILE A 77 -0.35 8.83 -1.62
C ILE A 77 -0.67 8.77 -3.12
N LYS A 78 0.30 8.34 -3.95
CA LYS A 78 0.10 8.17 -5.39
C LYS A 78 -1.01 7.17 -5.67
N GLY A 79 -1.02 6.04 -4.98
CA GLY A 79 -2.04 5.03 -5.20
C GLY A 79 -3.42 5.45 -4.68
N VAL A 80 -3.55 6.24 -3.60
CA VAL A 80 -4.86 6.82 -3.22
C VAL A 80 -5.44 7.68 -4.35
N ALA A 81 -4.62 8.48 -5.04
CA ALA A 81 -5.10 9.22 -6.21
C ALA A 81 -5.61 8.30 -7.33
N VAL A 82 -4.97 7.14 -7.54
CA VAL A 82 -5.45 6.12 -8.48
C VAL A 82 -6.77 5.50 -8.02
N ILE A 83 -6.92 5.19 -6.72
CA ILE A 83 -8.17 4.70 -6.13
C ILE A 83 -9.32 5.65 -6.41
N GLU A 84 -9.15 6.96 -6.19
CA GLU A 84 -10.19 7.95 -6.43
C GLU A 84 -10.65 7.97 -7.90
N GLN A 85 -9.70 7.89 -8.85
CA GLN A 85 -10.03 7.82 -10.28
C GLN A 85 -10.70 6.50 -10.66
N PHE A 86 -10.21 5.38 -10.12
CA PHE A 86 -10.79 4.06 -10.35
C PHE A 86 -12.22 4.02 -9.83
N ALA A 87 -12.45 4.41 -8.58
CA ALA A 87 -13.74 4.43 -7.91
C ALA A 87 -14.76 5.31 -8.67
N ARG A 88 -14.32 6.48 -9.15
CA ARG A 88 -15.15 7.37 -9.99
C ARG A 88 -15.56 6.68 -11.29
N ARG A 89 -14.62 6.06 -12.00
CA ARG A 89 -14.89 5.32 -13.25
C ARG A 89 -15.82 4.14 -13.01
N ALA A 90 -15.56 3.38 -11.95
CA ALA A 90 -16.28 2.19 -11.60
C ALA A 90 -17.65 2.50 -10.97
N ARG A 91 -17.93 3.75 -10.55
CA ARG A 91 -19.14 4.17 -9.83
C ARG A 91 -19.26 3.46 -8.48
N PHE A 92 -18.24 3.60 -7.65
CA PHE A 92 -18.31 3.16 -6.25
C PHE A 92 -19.30 4.02 -5.49
N SER A 93 -19.96 3.40 -4.51
CA SER A 93 -20.59 4.13 -3.42
C SER A 93 -19.52 4.83 -2.57
N GLN A 94 -19.94 5.80 -1.75
CA GLN A 94 -19.02 6.45 -0.80
C GLN A 94 -18.39 5.42 0.14
N ARG A 95 -19.15 4.43 0.59
CA ARG A 95 -18.66 3.37 1.48
C ARG A 95 -17.60 2.51 0.81
N GLU A 96 -17.81 2.09 -0.44
CA GLU A 96 -16.80 1.33 -1.19
C GLU A 96 -15.51 2.15 -1.44
N LEU A 97 -15.64 3.46 -1.68
CA LEU A 97 -14.48 4.35 -1.80
C LEU A 97 -13.71 4.45 -0.48
N ASP A 98 -14.40 4.65 0.63
CA ASP A 98 -13.83 4.71 1.98
C ASP A 98 -13.09 3.40 2.33
N GLU A 99 -13.68 2.25 2.03
CA GLU A 99 -13.07 0.93 2.22
C GLU A 99 -11.83 0.76 1.35
N ALA A 100 -11.86 1.19 0.08
CA ALA A 100 -10.73 1.12 -0.83
C ALA A 100 -9.56 2.04 -0.42
N ILE A 101 -9.85 3.27 0.01
CA ILE A 101 -8.83 4.19 0.53
C ILE A 101 -8.21 3.61 1.80
N SER A 102 -9.03 3.15 2.76
CA SER A 102 -8.52 2.53 4.00
C SER A 102 -7.63 1.32 3.69
N ALA A 103 -8.09 0.41 2.82
CA ALA A 103 -7.29 -0.76 2.44
C ALA A 103 -5.96 -0.35 1.79
N PHE A 104 -5.97 0.64 0.90
CA PHE A 104 -4.75 1.10 0.25
C PHE A 104 -3.79 1.81 1.21
N LEU A 105 -4.28 2.57 2.18
CA LEU A 105 -3.42 3.18 3.20
C LEU A 105 -2.73 2.13 4.08
N LEU A 106 -3.36 0.96 4.25
CA LEU A 106 -2.93 -0.07 5.18
C LEU A 106 -2.19 -1.26 4.55
N HIS A 107 -2.18 -1.39 3.22
CA HIS A 107 -1.70 -2.62 2.55
C HIS A 107 -0.25 -2.99 2.87
N ASP A 108 0.63 -1.99 2.98
CA ASP A 108 2.07 -2.13 3.19
C ASP A 108 2.52 -1.85 4.64
N THR A 109 1.59 -1.75 5.59
CA THR A 109 1.91 -1.46 7.00
C THR A 109 2.80 -2.52 7.64
N CYS A 110 2.72 -3.76 7.17
CA CYS A 110 3.55 -4.88 7.62
C CYS A 110 4.53 -5.36 6.54
N LYS A 111 4.97 -4.48 5.63
CA LYS A 111 5.86 -4.80 4.48
C LYS A 111 7.08 -5.64 4.84
N ASN A 112 7.70 -5.41 6.01
CA ASN A 112 8.86 -6.17 6.49
C ASN A 112 8.51 -6.99 7.75
N GLY A 113 7.24 -7.39 7.89
CA GLY A 113 6.66 -8.00 9.09
C GLY A 113 5.95 -6.99 9.99
N VAL A 114 5.34 -7.48 11.08
CA VAL A 114 4.68 -6.62 12.09
C VAL A 114 5.70 -5.70 12.79
N VAL A 115 6.91 -6.22 13.02
CA VAL A 115 8.07 -5.47 13.49
C VAL A 115 9.15 -5.62 12.44
N TRP A 116 9.69 -4.50 11.97
CA TRP A 116 10.59 -4.45 10.83
C TRP A 116 12.01 -4.80 11.27
N THR A 117 12.30 -6.11 11.34
CA THR A 117 13.60 -6.63 11.79
C THR A 117 14.64 -6.76 10.67
N THR A 118 14.20 -6.66 9.41
CA THR A 118 15.07 -6.76 8.23
C THR A 118 14.71 -5.67 7.23
N PRO A 119 15.63 -5.24 6.36
CA PRO A 119 15.32 -4.28 5.29
C PRO A 119 14.63 -4.94 4.07
N LYS A 120 14.49 -6.27 4.05
CA LYS A 120 13.85 -7.00 2.96
C LYS A 120 12.34 -7.05 3.17
N THR A 121 11.61 -6.85 2.08
CA THR A 121 10.16 -7.05 2.03
C THR A 121 9.84 -8.53 2.24
N ASP A 122 8.86 -8.81 3.09
CA ASP A 122 8.32 -10.16 3.26
C ASP A 122 7.41 -10.48 2.08
N TYR A 123 7.58 -11.63 1.43
CA TYR A 123 6.73 -12.01 0.29
C TYR A 123 5.28 -12.28 0.68
N THR A 124 5.00 -12.47 1.97
CA THR A 124 3.67 -12.70 2.53
C THR A 124 3.11 -11.46 3.26
N HIS A 125 3.71 -10.27 3.11
CA HIS A 125 3.31 -9.08 3.88
C HIS A 125 1.83 -8.70 3.73
N GLY A 126 1.20 -8.93 2.58
CA GLY A 126 -0.25 -8.73 2.43
C GLY A 126 -1.05 -9.60 3.40
N LEU A 127 -0.68 -10.89 3.52
CA LEU A 127 -1.26 -11.82 4.49
C LEU A 127 -1.00 -11.34 5.93
N ILE A 128 0.25 -11.00 6.25
CA ILE A 128 0.65 -10.52 7.58
C ILE A 128 -0.15 -9.27 7.96
N ALA A 129 -0.23 -8.28 7.07
CA ALA A 129 -0.97 -7.04 7.30
C ALA A 129 -2.47 -7.32 7.50
N SER A 130 -3.07 -8.17 6.67
CA SER A 130 -4.48 -8.56 6.80
C SER A 130 -4.78 -9.20 8.16
N GLU A 131 -3.92 -10.11 8.63
CA GLU A 131 -4.08 -10.77 9.94
C GLU A 131 -3.82 -9.80 11.09
N TRP A 132 -2.82 -8.93 10.96
CA TRP A 132 -2.50 -7.90 11.94
C TRP A 132 -3.65 -6.93 12.15
N LEU A 133 -4.43 -6.62 11.11
CA LEU A 133 -5.62 -5.78 11.21
C LEU A 133 -6.75 -6.39 12.06
N GLU A 134 -6.69 -7.67 12.40
CA GLU A 134 -7.74 -8.34 13.18
C GLU A 134 -7.91 -7.75 14.58
N LYS A 135 -6.84 -7.19 15.17
CA LYS A 135 -6.88 -6.60 16.51
C LYS A 135 -7.69 -5.29 16.59
N PHE A 136 -7.94 -4.62 15.46
CA PHE A 136 -8.69 -3.37 15.41
C PHE A 136 -10.18 -3.63 15.20
N HIS A 137 -11.01 -2.82 15.86
CA HIS A 137 -12.45 -2.95 15.78
C HIS A 137 -13.02 -2.24 14.55
N LEU A 138 -13.82 -2.95 13.77
CA LEU A 138 -14.64 -2.42 12.68
C LEU A 138 -15.83 -3.36 12.46
N GLU A 139 -16.92 -2.86 11.87
CA GLU A 139 -18.05 -3.69 11.49
C GLU A 139 -17.59 -4.83 10.54
N PRO A 140 -18.07 -6.08 10.72
CA PRO A 140 -17.52 -7.25 10.04
C PRO A 140 -17.49 -7.16 8.51
N THR A 141 -18.51 -6.60 7.87
CA THR A 141 -18.60 -6.53 6.41
C THR A 141 -17.49 -5.65 5.85
N ALA A 142 -17.35 -4.43 6.37
CA ALA A 142 -16.29 -3.51 5.96
C ALA A 142 -14.89 -4.03 6.31
N LYS A 143 -14.74 -4.66 7.49
CA LYS A 143 -13.47 -5.25 7.93
C LYS A 143 -12.99 -6.33 6.97
N VAL A 144 -13.87 -7.26 6.59
CA VAL A 144 -13.55 -8.33 5.63
C VAL A 144 -13.20 -7.77 4.25
N ALA A 145 -13.91 -6.74 3.78
CA ALA A 145 -13.61 -6.09 2.51
C ALA A 145 -12.19 -5.48 2.51
N ILE A 146 -11.85 -4.72 3.57
CA ILE A 146 -10.54 -4.09 3.73
C ILE A 146 -9.43 -5.14 3.87
N GLN A 147 -9.61 -6.13 4.73
CA GLN A 147 -8.62 -7.21 4.96
C GLN A 147 -8.34 -7.99 3.68
N ASN A 148 -9.36 -8.37 2.91
CA ASN A 148 -9.15 -9.07 1.64
C ASN A 148 -8.42 -8.18 0.62
N ALA A 149 -8.78 -6.91 0.53
CA ALA A 149 -8.11 -5.98 -0.37
C ALA A 149 -6.62 -5.80 0.00
N VAL A 150 -6.30 -5.70 1.29
CA VAL A 150 -4.91 -5.70 1.81
C VAL A 150 -4.20 -7.02 1.50
N ARG A 151 -4.82 -8.17 1.80
CA ARG A 151 -4.23 -9.49 1.61
C ARG A 151 -3.82 -9.75 0.16
N TYR A 152 -4.69 -9.35 -0.77
CA TYR A 152 -4.56 -9.70 -2.18
C TYR A 152 -4.14 -8.51 -3.07
N HIS A 153 -3.53 -7.46 -2.51
CA HIS A 153 -3.17 -6.25 -3.27
C HIS A 153 -2.12 -6.51 -4.37
N MET A 154 -1.24 -7.50 -4.18
CA MET A 154 -0.20 -7.86 -5.17
C MET A 154 -0.69 -8.78 -6.29
N ALA A 155 -1.99 -9.03 -6.43
CA ALA A 155 -2.58 -9.83 -7.51
C ALA A 155 -1.87 -11.19 -7.72
N PRO A 156 -1.16 -11.53 -8.83
CA PRO A 156 -0.59 -12.87 -9.00
C PRO A 156 0.65 -13.13 -8.12
N TRP A 157 1.15 -12.12 -7.40
CA TRP A 157 2.32 -12.23 -6.52
C TRP A 157 1.93 -12.40 -5.04
N CYS A 158 0.71 -12.84 -4.75
CA CYS A 158 0.30 -13.17 -3.39
C CYS A 158 0.83 -14.57 -3.01
N TYR A 159 1.58 -14.66 -1.92
CA TYR A 159 2.13 -15.90 -1.39
C TYR A 159 1.54 -16.20 0.00
N ALA A 160 1.19 -17.47 0.23
CA ALA A 160 0.90 -18.00 1.56
C ALA A 160 2.18 -18.51 2.26
N VAL A 161 3.17 -18.92 1.48
CA VAL A 161 4.49 -19.34 1.94
C VAL A 161 5.55 -18.65 1.07
N SER A 162 6.47 -17.94 1.72
CA SER A 162 7.55 -17.22 1.05
C SER A 162 8.41 -18.14 0.16
N PRO A 163 8.93 -17.64 -0.97
CA PRO A 163 9.85 -18.37 -1.82
C PRO A 163 11.15 -18.71 -1.10
N PHE A 164 11.59 -19.96 -1.28
CA PHE A 164 12.87 -20.46 -0.82
C PHE A 164 13.90 -20.38 -1.95
N GLU A 165 15.11 -19.94 -1.64
CA GLU A 165 16.22 -19.91 -2.61
C GLU A 165 16.99 -21.24 -2.65
N ASP A 166 16.95 -22.01 -1.57
CA ASP A 166 17.80 -23.16 -1.30
C ASP A 166 17.09 -24.52 -1.44
N ARG A 167 15.76 -24.53 -1.60
CA ARG A 167 14.98 -25.76 -1.75
C ARG A 167 13.68 -25.57 -2.56
N PRO A 168 13.13 -26.64 -3.16
CA PRO A 168 11.78 -26.60 -3.69
C PRO A 168 10.72 -26.57 -2.57
N TYR A 169 9.51 -26.13 -2.94
CA TYR A 169 8.33 -26.28 -2.09
C TYR A 169 7.97 -27.76 -1.90
N THR A 170 7.46 -28.08 -0.72
CA THR A 170 6.69 -29.31 -0.51
C THR A 170 5.37 -29.24 -1.28
N LYS A 171 4.72 -30.38 -1.51
CA LYS A 171 3.41 -30.43 -2.17
C LYS A 171 2.35 -29.59 -1.41
N GLU A 172 2.41 -29.60 -0.08
CA GLU A 172 1.49 -28.83 0.77
C GLU A 172 1.72 -27.32 0.62
N GLU A 173 2.97 -26.85 0.70
CA GLU A 173 3.30 -25.43 0.50
C GLU A 173 2.93 -24.95 -0.90
N MET A 174 3.19 -25.78 -1.92
CA MET A 174 2.79 -25.48 -3.29
C MET A 174 1.28 -25.35 -3.43
N ASN A 175 0.51 -26.27 -2.83
CA ASN A 175 -0.95 -26.20 -2.85
C ASN A 175 -1.46 -24.94 -2.14
N LYS A 176 -0.89 -24.55 -0.99
CA LYS A 176 -1.24 -23.30 -0.29
C LYS A 176 -1.02 -22.08 -1.17
N ASN A 177 0.13 -21.98 -1.83
CA ASN A 177 0.41 -20.88 -2.75
C ASN A 177 -0.52 -20.88 -3.98
N LEU A 178 -0.88 -22.06 -4.50
CA LEU A 178 -1.84 -22.18 -5.60
C LEU A 178 -3.25 -21.74 -5.18
N GLU A 179 -3.69 -22.09 -3.98
CA GLU A 179 -4.98 -21.65 -3.43
C GLU A 179 -4.99 -20.12 -3.24
N GLU A 180 -3.92 -19.56 -2.66
CA GLU A 180 -3.76 -18.12 -2.44
C GLU A 180 -3.84 -17.35 -3.77
N MET A 181 -3.05 -17.77 -4.77
CA MET A 181 -3.05 -17.20 -6.10
C MET A 181 -4.42 -17.37 -6.78
N SER A 182 -5.04 -18.54 -6.67
CA SER A 182 -6.34 -18.81 -7.29
C SER A 182 -7.44 -17.91 -6.71
N ARG A 183 -7.44 -17.66 -5.39
CA ARG A 183 -8.37 -16.69 -4.78
C ARG A 183 -8.04 -15.28 -5.23
N ALA A 184 -6.76 -14.92 -5.31
CA ALA A 184 -6.36 -13.62 -5.80
C ALA A 184 -6.88 -13.41 -7.23
N MET A 185 -6.87 -14.40 -8.13
CA MET A 185 -7.33 -14.20 -9.52
C MET A 185 -8.80 -13.77 -9.71
N PHE A 186 -9.63 -13.82 -8.67
CA PHE A 186 -11.03 -13.38 -8.72
C PHE A 186 -11.29 -12.23 -7.73
N PRO A 187 -10.85 -10.99 -8.02
CA PRO A 187 -11.02 -9.87 -7.12
C PRO A 187 -12.47 -9.42 -7.00
N THR A 188 -12.84 -8.92 -5.82
CA THR A 188 -13.98 -7.99 -5.68
C THR A 188 -13.62 -6.63 -6.29
N ARG A 189 -14.61 -5.73 -6.44
CA ARG A 189 -14.35 -4.39 -6.99
C ARG A 189 -13.34 -3.59 -6.15
N ILE A 190 -13.41 -3.70 -4.82
CA ILE A 190 -12.47 -3.02 -3.90
C ILE A 190 -11.06 -3.62 -4.03
N GLU A 191 -10.96 -4.96 -4.07
CA GLU A 191 -9.69 -5.66 -4.31
C GLU A 191 -9.07 -5.24 -5.66
N GLU A 192 -9.88 -5.13 -6.71
CA GLU A 192 -9.44 -4.69 -8.03
C GLU A 192 -8.91 -3.25 -8.00
N ALA A 193 -9.61 -2.33 -7.32
CA ALA A 193 -9.16 -0.96 -7.16
C ALA A 193 -7.78 -0.90 -6.48
N VAL A 194 -7.60 -1.63 -5.38
CA VAL A 194 -6.35 -1.67 -4.61
C VAL A 194 -5.20 -2.25 -5.42
N ARG A 195 -5.45 -3.32 -6.20
CA ARG A 195 -4.42 -3.92 -7.08
C ARG A 195 -3.98 -2.99 -8.20
N GLU A 196 -4.93 -2.35 -8.85
CA GLU A 196 -4.62 -1.41 -9.92
C GLU A 196 -3.85 -0.22 -9.34
N ALA A 197 -4.28 0.32 -8.20
CA ALA A 197 -3.57 1.39 -7.53
C ALA A 197 -2.12 1.00 -7.20
N ASP A 198 -1.91 -0.16 -6.57
CA ASP A 198 -0.58 -0.65 -6.21
C ASP A 198 0.29 -0.88 -7.45
N TYR A 199 -0.28 -1.54 -8.47
CA TYR A 199 0.41 -1.80 -9.71
C TYR A 199 0.86 -0.53 -10.39
N TRP A 200 -0.03 0.47 -10.55
CA TRP A 200 0.25 1.70 -11.28
C TRP A 200 1.16 2.65 -10.50
N SER A 201 0.97 2.82 -9.19
CA SER A 201 1.86 3.67 -8.37
C SER A 201 3.27 3.09 -8.24
N SER A 202 3.42 1.77 -8.44
CA SER A 202 4.71 1.08 -8.47
C SER A 202 5.46 1.12 -9.81
N ARG A 203 4.93 1.75 -10.87
CA ARG A 203 5.61 1.79 -12.18
C ARG A 203 6.48 3.03 -12.35
N SER A 204 7.73 2.83 -12.76
CA SER A 204 8.65 3.92 -13.12
C SER A 204 8.10 4.90 -14.17
N SER A 205 7.26 4.44 -15.10
CA SER A 205 6.60 5.29 -16.10
C SER A 205 5.46 6.14 -15.54
N MET A 206 5.00 5.84 -14.32
CA MET A 206 3.97 6.56 -13.58
C MET A 206 4.60 7.46 -12.52
N SER A 207 5.72 8.09 -12.85
CA SER A 207 6.28 9.18 -12.05
C SER A 207 5.34 10.38 -12.14
N PHE A 208 4.66 10.69 -11.05
CA PHE A 208 3.95 11.94 -10.88
C PHE A 208 4.02 12.30 -9.40
N PHE A 209 4.78 13.33 -9.06
CA PHE A 209 4.42 14.08 -7.87
C PHE A 209 3.19 14.90 -8.21
N PRO A 210 2.06 14.77 -7.50
CA PRO A 210 1.03 15.79 -7.56
C PRO A 210 1.64 17.12 -7.08
N GLY A 211 1.99 17.99 -8.02
CA GLY A 211 2.63 19.29 -7.76
C GLY A 211 3.91 19.56 -8.57
N THR A 212 4.51 18.55 -9.20
CA THR A 212 5.65 18.74 -10.12
C THR A 212 5.30 18.10 -11.45
N ALA A 213 5.05 18.92 -12.47
CA ALA A 213 4.85 18.41 -13.82
C ALA A 213 6.09 17.62 -14.23
N VAL A 214 5.93 16.32 -14.51
CA VAL A 214 6.95 15.57 -15.23
C VAL A 214 6.86 16.02 -16.68
N ASP A 215 7.86 16.77 -17.12
CA ASP A 215 8.04 17.08 -18.53
C ASP A 215 8.47 15.78 -19.22
N ILE A 216 7.47 15.02 -19.69
CA ILE A 216 7.70 13.82 -20.50
C ILE A 216 8.21 14.32 -21.84
N ARG A 217 9.53 14.51 -21.95
CA ARG A 217 10.18 14.65 -23.24
C ARG A 217 9.99 13.33 -23.96
N HIS A 218 9.07 13.31 -24.92
CA HIS A 218 9.11 12.28 -25.94
C HIS A 218 10.50 12.30 -26.54
N ASP A 219 11.21 11.16 -26.48
CA ASP A 219 12.37 10.93 -27.33
C ASP A 219 11.87 11.04 -28.77
N LEU A 220 11.94 12.24 -29.33
CA LEU A 220 11.77 12.43 -30.76
C LEU A 220 12.90 11.63 -31.41
N PRO A 221 12.60 10.78 -32.42
CA PRO A 221 13.63 10.13 -33.20
C PRO A 221 14.66 11.17 -33.67
N GLU A 222 15.95 10.83 -33.60
CA GLU A 222 17.10 11.68 -33.96
C GLU A 222 17.01 12.32 -35.36
N GLU A 223 16.04 11.90 -36.18
CA GLU A 223 15.76 12.39 -37.53
C GLU A 223 15.07 13.76 -37.58
N ALA A 224 14.58 14.30 -36.45
CA ALA A 224 13.98 15.64 -36.40
C ALA A 224 14.98 16.79 -36.11
N LYS A 225 16.29 16.51 -36.08
CA LYS A 225 17.35 17.52 -35.96
C LYS A 225 18.02 17.79 -37.31
N LYS A 226 17.28 18.36 -38.27
CA LYS A 226 17.86 19.08 -39.44
C LYS A 226 16.99 20.25 -39.84
#